data_AF-A0A6B3I406-F1
#
_entry.id   AF-A0A6B3I406-F1
#
_cell.length_a   1.000
_cell.length_b   1.000
_cell.length_c   1.000
_cell.angle_alpha   90.00
_cell.angle_beta   90.00
_cell.angle_gamma   90.00
#
_symmetry.space_group_name_H-M   'P 1'
#
loop_
_entity.id
_entity.type
_entity.pdbx_description
1 polymer ?
#
loop_
_entity_poly.entity_id
_entity_poly.type
_entity_poly.pdbx_seq_one_letter_code
_entity_poly.pdbx_strand_id
1 'polypeptide(L)' 'YDLVVVVDASLETQLDRLVNVRGMTESDARARMAAQATREERLAVADLTVDNDGPLEALEPQVRGVWEELLRRAAATTR' A
#
# COMPACT_ATOMS: atom_id res chain seq x y z
N TYR A 1 0.55 -2.85 17.17
CA TYR A 1 0.25 -3.78 16.06
C TYR A 1 1.35 -4.82 16.04
N ASP A 2 1.02 -6.06 15.71
CA ASP A 2 2.02 -7.14 15.60
C ASP A 2 2.69 -7.19 14.22
N LEU A 3 2.07 -6.54 13.24
CA LEU A 3 2.55 -6.43 11.86
C LEU A 3 1.99 -5.18 11.19
N VAL A 4 2.77 -4.55 10.32
CA VAL A 4 2.38 -3.46 9.42
C VAL A 4 2.47 -3.93 7.98
N VAL A 5 1.35 -3.86 7.26
CA VAL A 5 1.30 -4.09 5.80
C VAL A 5 1.12 -2.76 5.09
N VAL A 6 2.04 -2.41 4.20
CA VAL A 6 1.97 -1.17 3.41
C VAL A 6 1.61 -1.50 1.96
N VAL A 7 0.53 -0.87 1.48
CA VAL A 7 0.20 -0.85 0.06
C VAL A 7 0.82 0.40 -0.53
N ASP A 8 1.79 0.23 -1.42
CA ASP A 8 2.55 1.34 -1.99
C ASP A 8 2.32 1.45 -3.50
N ALA A 9 2.38 2.68 -3.99
CA ALA A 9 2.36 3.01 -5.41
C ALA A 9 3.26 4.23 -5.62
N SER A 10 3.78 4.41 -6.83
CA SER A 10 4.52 5.60 -7.24
C SER A 10 3.69 6.87 -7.07
N LEU A 11 4.37 8.00 -6.87
CA LEU A 11 3.70 9.29 -6.73
C LEU A 11 2.87 9.65 -7.97
N GLU A 12 3.34 9.25 -9.15
CA GLU A 12 2.64 9.44 -10.42
C GLU A 12 1.31 8.67 -10.43
N THR A 13 1.34 7.37 -10.12
CA THR A 13 0.13 6.53 -10.03
C THR A 13 -0.85 7.05 -8.97
N GLN A 14 -0.35 7.50 -7.82
CA GLN A 14 -1.20 8.05 -6.76
C GLN A 14 -1.92 9.32 -7.21
N LEU A 15 -1.18 10.24 -7.83
CA LEU A 15 -1.75 11.49 -8.34
C LEU A 15 -2.78 11.23 -9.44
N ASP A 16 -2.44 10.38 -10.41
CA ASP A 16 -3.32 9.97 -11.51
C ASP A 16 -4.64 9.42 -10.98
N ARG A 17 -4.60 8.47 -10.03
CA ARG A 17 -5.82 7.89 -9.45
C ARG A 17 -6.64 8.90 -8.65
N LEU A 18 -6.01 9.81 -7.91
CA LEU A 18 -6.72 10.83 -7.16
C LEU A 18 -7.48 11.80 -8.11
N VAL A 19 -6.86 12.17 -9.22
CA VAL A 19 -7.45 13.10 -10.19
C VAL A 19 -8.45 12.38 -11.10
N ASN A 20 -8.00 11.35 -11.83
CA ASN A 20 -8.76 10.76 -12.92
C ASN A 20 -9.80 9.73 -12.46
N VAL A 21 -9.58 9.04 -11.34
CA VAL A 21 -10.52 8.04 -10.82
C VAL A 21 -11.41 8.63 -9.73
N ARG A 22 -10.87 9.50 -8.86
CA ARG A 22 -11.62 10.06 -7.73
C ARG A 22 -12.11 11.50 -7.96
N GLY A 23 -11.80 12.11 -9.10
CA GLY A 23 -12.31 13.42 -9.50
C GLY A 23 -11.77 14.58 -8.66
N MET A 24 -10.63 14.43 -7.99
CA MET A 24 -10.01 15.52 -7.23
C MET A 24 -9.33 16.53 -8.17
N THR A 25 -9.25 17.79 -7.73
CA THR A 25 -8.33 18.72 -8.39
C THR A 25 -6.89 18.27 -8.12
N GLU A 26 -5.98 18.55 -9.06
CA GLU A 26 -4.56 18.21 -8.93
C GLU A 26 -3.92 18.88 -7.69
N SER A 27 -4.35 20.11 -7.37
CA SER A 27 -3.92 20.83 -6.18
C SER A 27 -4.34 20.12 -4.89
N ASP A 28 -5.61 19.71 -4.79
CA ASP A 28 -6.11 19.00 -3.61
C ASP A 28 -5.45 17.62 -3.47
N ALA A 29 -5.22 16.94 -4.59
CA ALA A 29 -4.52 15.66 -4.61
C ALA A 29 -3.09 15.80 -4.06
N ARG A 30 -2.33 16.79 -4.54
CA ARG A 30 -0.98 17.07 -4.02
C ARG A 30 -0.98 17.48 -2.55
N ALA A 31 -1.90 18.36 -2.14
CA ALA A 31 -2.01 18.77 -0.74
C ALA A 31 -2.31 17.57 0.17
N ARG A 32 -3.18 16.66 -0.28
CA ARG A 32 -3.49 15.42 0.42
C ARG A 32 -2.29 14.49 0.52
N MET A 33 -1.55 14.30 -0.58
CA MET A 33 -0.33 13.48 -0.57
C MET A 33 0.75 14.06 0.34
N ALA A 34 0.91 15.39 0.35
CA ALA A 34 1.89 16.07 1.20
C ALA A 34 1.55 16.05 2.70
N ALA A 35 0.28 15.85 3.07
CA ALA A 35 -0.16 15.71 4.46
C ALA A 35 0.10 14.30 5.05
N GLN A 36 0.54 13.36 4.22
CA GLN A 36 0.83 11.98 4.63
C GLN A 36 2.32 11.78 4.91
N ALA A 37 2.67 10.72 5.64
CA ALA A 37 4.06 10.28 5.80
C ALA A 37 4.69 9.98 4.43
N THR A 38 5.98 10.23 4.28
CA THR A 38 6.71 10.01 3.02
C THR A 38 6.72 8.54 2.63
N ARG A 39 7.04 8.24 1.36
CA ARG A 39 7.16 6.84 0.90
C ARG A 39 8.23 6.11 1.70
N GLU A 40 9.36 6.77 1.94
CA GLU A 40 10.49 6.24 2.71
C GLU A 40 10.08 5.94 4.14
N GLU A 41 9.35 6.85 4.80
CA GLU A 41 8.83 6.65 6.16
C GLU A 41 7.86 5.47 6.25
N ARG A 42 6.93 5.35 5.28
CA ARG A 42 5.99 4.23 5.25
C ARG A 42 6.71 2.90 5.03
N LEU A 43 7.66 2.84 4.11
CA LEU A 43 8.40 1.61 3.82
C LEU A 43 9.35 1.21 4.96
N ALA A 44 9.90 2.19 5.69
CA ALA A 44 10.79 1.92 6.82
C ALA A 44 10.10 1.18 7.98
N VAL A 45 8.77 1.32 8.10
CA VAL A 45 7.97 0.66 9.14
C VAL A 45 7.19 -0.55 8.63
N ALA A 46 7.34 -0.93 7.36
CA ALA A 46 6.59 -2.01 6.75
C ALA A 46 7.25 -3.37 7.04
N ASP A 47 6.47 -4.31 7.60
CA ASP A 47 6.90 -5.71 7.67
C ASP A 47 6.63 -6.45 6.36
N LEU A 48 5.52 -6.09 5.69
CA LEU A 48 5.14 -6.60 4.38
C LEU A 48 4.71 -5.43 3.48
N THR A 49 5.06 -5.51 2.21
CA THR A 49 4.73 -4.49 1.20
C THR A 49 3.97 -5.12 0.04
N VAL A 50 2.96 -4.40 -0.45
CA VAL A 50 2.21 -4.74 -1.66
C VAL A 50 2.37 -3.63 -2.67
N ASP A 51 2.90 -3.96 -3.85
CA ASP A 51 3.03 -3.04 -4.96
C ASP A 51 1.70 -2.91 -5.71
N ASN A 52 1.20 -1.68 -5.78
CA ASN A 52 -0.05 -1.29 -6.39
C ASN A 52 0.14 -0.33 -7.57
N ASP A 53 1.34 -0.27 -8.16
CA ASP A 53 1.58 0.41 -9.44
C ASP A 53 1.06 -0.40 -10.63
N GLY A 54 1.02 -1.73 -10.51
CA GLY A 54 0.56 -2.64 -11.56
C GLY A 54 -0.96 -2.71 -11.75
N PRO A 55 -1.40 -3.48 -12.76
CA PRO A 55 -2.81 -3.76 -12.97
C PRO A 55 -3.36 -4.71 -11.88
N LEU A 56 -4.68 -4.81 -11.77
CA LEU A 56 -5.34 -5.57 -10.69
C LEU A 56 -4.93 -7.05 -10.68
N GLU A 57 -4.67 -7.63 -11.84
CA GLU A 57 -4.23 -9.01 -12.03
C GLU A 57 -2.84 -9.28 -11.42
N ALA A 58 -1.99 -8.24 -11.34
CA ALA A 58 -0.69 -8.32 -10.68
C ALA A 58 -0.80 -8.16 -9.15
N LEU A 59 -1.91 -7.60 -8.66
CA LEU A 59 -2.14 -7.36 -7.24
C LEU A 59 -2.62 -8.62 -6.51
N GLU A 60 -3.49 -9.40 -7.15
CA GLU A 60 -4.07 -10.62 -6.57
C GLU A 60 -3.02 -11.61 -6.02
N PRO A 61 -1.95 -12.02 -6.76
CA PRO A 61 -0.97 -12.94 -6.24
C PRO A 61 -0.16 -12.36 -5.06
N GLN A 62 0.09 -11.05 -5.05
CA GLN A 62 0.80 -10.38 -3.95
C GLN A 62 -0.04 -10.40 -2.66
N VAL A 63 -1.32 -10.06 -2.77
CA VAL A 63 -2.25 -10.08 -1.63
C VAL A 63 -2.41 -11.51 -1.09
N ARG A 64 -2.47 -12.52 -1.96
CA ARG A 64 -2.49 -13.93 -1.55
C ARG A 64 -1.24 -14.30 -0.76
N GLY A 65 -0.06 -13.89 -1.22
CA GLY A 65 1.19 -14.13 -0.50
C GLY A 65 1.23 -13.49 0.89
N VAL A 66 0.76 -12.25 1.01
CA VAL A 66 0.60 -11.58 2.32
C VAL A 66 -0.35 -12.37 3.22
N TRP A 67 -1.50 -12.79 2.69
CA TRP A 67 -2.49 -13.53 3.46
C TRP A 67 -1.94 -14.86 4.00
N GLU A 68 -1.24 -15.63 3.16
CA GLU A 68 -0.61 -16.88 3.59
C GLU A 68 0.44 -16.67 4.68
N GLU A 69 1.21 -15.58 4.60
CA GLU A 69 2.19 -15.23 5.63
C GLU A 69 1.52 -14.87 6.96
N LEU A 70 0.40 -14.14 6.93
CA LEU A 70 -0.38 -13.84 8.12
C LEU A 70 -0.88 -15.12 8.79
N LEU A 71 -1.41 -16.07 8.02
CA LEU A 71 -1.87 -17.36 8.55
C LEU A 71 -0.74 -18.16 9.20
N ARG A 72 0.45 -18.20 8.57
CA ARG A 72 1.64 -18.87 9.14
C ARG A 72 2.04 -18.25 10.48
N ARG A 73 2.10 -16.93 10.57
CA ARG A 73 2.47 -16.21 11.82
C ARG A 73 1.45 -16.41 12.92
N ALA A 74 0.16 -16.35 12.59
CA ALA A 74 -0.92 -16.60 13.55
C ALA A 74 -0.84 -18.02 14.13
N ALA A 75 -0.59 -19.01 13.28
CA ALA A 75 -0.43 -20.41 13.70
C ALA A 75 0.82 -20.61 14.59
N ALA A 76 1.92 -19.91 14.31
CA ALA A 76 3.15 -19.98 15.10
C ALA A 76 3.03 -19.29 16.47
N THR A 77 2.21 -18.25 16.58
CA THR A 77 1.99 -17.49 17.82
C THR A 77 1.06 -18.22 18.80
N THR A 78 0.25 -19.17 18.29
CA THR A 78 -0.73 -19.94 19.08
C THR A 78 -0.12 -21.18 19.75
N ARG A 79 1.19 -21.40 19.64
CA ARG A 79 1.89 -22.61 20.11
C ARG A 79 2.90 -22.29 21.20
#